data_AF-A0A7W0BZS7-F1
#
_entry.id   AF-A0A7W0BZS7-F1
#
_cell.length_a   1.000
_cell.length_b   1.000
_cell.length_c   1.000
_cell.angle_alpha   90.00
_cell.angle_beta   90.00
_cell.angle_gamma   90.00
#
_symmetry.space_group_name_H-M   'P 1'
#
loop_
_entity.id
_entity.type
_entity.pdbx_description
1 polymer ?
#
loop_
_entity_poly.entity_id
_entity_poly.type
_entity_poly.pdbx_seq_one_letter_code
_entity_poly.pdbx_strand_id
1 'polypeptide(L)'
;MRETYKQLMTWIQQKQPVKIKTHQGEATFLPVKLYKDTRKLFVYNRKMRLTNICLDDIISIRPTRIYGSFDIRDEKFVHTH
;
A
#
# COMPACT_ATOMS: atom_id res chain seq x y z
N MET A 1 5.87 16.75 7.61
CA MET A 1 4.84 15.75 8.03
C MET A 1 3.44 16.03 7.49
N ARG A 2 2.78 17.17 7.80
CA ARG A 2 1.39 17.47 7.39
C ARG A 2 1.11 17.26 5.88
N GLU A 3 2.07 17.59 5.04
CA GLU A 3 1.95 17.48 3.58
C GLU A 3 1.99 16.03 3.08
N THR A 4 2.85 15.20 3.68
CA THR A 4 2.91 13.75 3.44
C THR A 4 1.60 13.07 3.82
N TYR A 5 0.94 13.48 4.91
CA TYR A 5 -0.38 12.96 5.29
C TYR A 5 -1.45 13.29 4.24
N LYS A 6 -1.47 14.52 3.72
CA LYS A 6 -2.41 14.92 2.67
C LYS A 6 -2.20 14.10 1.39
N GLN A 7 -0.95 13.94 0.97
CA GLN A 7 -0.62 13.12 -0.20
C GLN A 7 -1.04 11.66 -0.03
N LEU A 8 -0.78 11.07 1.14
CA LEU A 8 -1.22 9.71 1.46
C LEU A 8 -2.74 9.55 1.40
N MET A 9 -3.49 10.53 1.93
CA MET A 9 -4.95 10.54 1.82
C MET A 9 -5.42 10.58 0.37
N THR A 10 -4.79 11.41 -0.47
CA THR A 10 -5.08 11.46 -1.91
C THR A 10 -4.80 10.11 -2.58
N TRP A 11 -3.66 9.47 -2.30
CA TRP A 11 -3.33 8.17 -2.88
C TRP A 11 -4.29 7.07 -2.44
N ILE A 12 -4.76 7.09 -1.19
CA ILE A 12 -5.81 6.18 -0.70
C ILE A 12 -7.10 6.37 -1.51
N GLN A 13 -7.56 7.62 -1.68
CA GLN A 13 -8.78 7.93 -2.43
C GLN A 13 -8.69 7.51 -3.91
N GLN A 14 -7.53 7.72 -4.52
CA GLN A 14 -7.26 7.35 -5.91
C GLN A 14 -6.96 5.86 -6.11
N LYS A 15 -6.94 5.06 -5.03
CA LYS A 15 -6.48 3.66 -5.06
C LYS A 15 -5.11 3.51 -5.74
N GLN A 16 -4.24 4.50 -5.56
CA GLN A 16 -2.93 4.57 -6.18
C GLN A 16 -1.97 3.60 -5.49
N PRO A 17 -1.39 2.61 -6.19
CA PRO A 17 -0.32 1.79 -5.64
C PRO A 17 0.89 2.63 -5.29
N VAL A 18 1.54 2.28 -4.19
CA VAL A 18 2.73 2.97 -3.68
C VAL A 18 3.84 1.97 -3.43
N LYS A 19 5.08 2.41 -3.61
CA LYS A 19 6.27 1.68 -3.21
C LYS A 19 6.75 2.24 -1.87
N ILE A 20 6.85 1.36 -0.87
CA ILE A 20 7.24 1.72 0.49
C ILE A 20 8.56 1.04 0.81
N LYS A 21 9.56 1.82 1.21
CA LYS A 21 10.85 1.35 1.71
C LYS A 21 10.87 1.49 3.23
N THR A 22 11.19 0.39 3.90
CA THR A 22 11.42 0.29 5.35
C THR A 22 12.81 -0.30 5.60
N HIS A 23 13.22 -0.42 6.87
CA HIS A 23 14.43 -1.16 7.24
C HIS A 23 14.37 -2.65 6.88
N GLN A 24 13.18 -3.23 6.71
CA GLN A 24 12.99 -4.64 6.37
C GLN A 24 13.00 -4.89 4.84
N GLY A 25 12.98 -3.84 4.03
CA GLY A 25 12.99 -3.94 2.57
C GLY A 25 12.06 -2.94 1.88
N GLU A 26 11.99 -3.03 0.55
CA GLU A 26 11.11 -2.23 -0.30
C GLU A 26 10.08 -3.14 -1.00
N ALA A 27 8.80 -2.78 -0.92
CA ALA A 27 7.73 -3.52 -1.59
C ALA A 27 6.60 -2.60 -2.08
N THR A 28 5.78 -3.13 -2.99
CA THR A 28 4.61 -2.44 -3.55
C THR A 28 3.36 -2.78 -2.75
N PHE A 29 2.61 -1.74 -2.39
CA PHE A 29 1.43 -1.82 -1.55
C PHE A 29 0.29 -0.96 -2.11
N LEU A 30 -0.93 -1.28 -1.71
CA LEU A 30 -2.11 -0.47 -1.96
C LEU A 30 -2.56 0.13 -0.61
N PRO A 31 -2.42 1.45 -0.40
CA PRO A 31 -2.80 2.07 0.85
C PRO A 31 -4.32 2.19 0.94
N VAL A 32 -4.88 1.89 2.11
CA VAL A 32 -6.34 1.87 2.31
C VAL A 32 -6.83 2.72 3.47
N LYS A 33 -6.03 2.87 4.53
CA LYS A 33 -6.45 3.68 5.68
C LYS A 33 -5.25 4.24 6.42
N LEU A 34 -5.36 5.49 6.82
CA LEU A 34 -4.33 6.21 7.56
C LEU A 34 -4.88 6.60 8.93
N TYR A 35 -4.23 6.13 9.99
CA TYR A 35 -4.54 6.51 11.37
C TYR A 35 -3.45 7.43 11.87
N LYS A 36 -3.78 8.72 11.96
CA LYS A 36 -2.84 9.77 12.34
C LYS A 36 -2.41 9.64 13.80
N ASP A 37 -3.36 9.37 14.69
CA ASP A 37 -3.11 9.36 16.14
C ASP A 37 -2.17 8.21 16.54
N THR A 38 -2.33 7.04 15.92
CA THR A 38 -1.48 5.88 16.15
C THR A 38 -0.29 5.79 15.18
N ARG A 39 -0.13 6.75 14.27
CA ARG A 39 0.90 6.77 13.22
C ARG A 39 0.98 5.45 12.43
N LYS A 40 -0.17 4.88 12.05
CA LYS A 40 -0.26 3.60 11.30
C LYS A 40 -0.87 3.79 9.92
N LEU A 41 -0.24 3.20 8.91
CA LEU A 41 -0.78 3.08 7.55
C LEU A 41 -1.19 1.63 7.31
N PHE A 42 -2.48 1.41 7.03
CA PHE A 42 -3.00 0.12 6.61
C PHE A 42 -2.88 -0.02 5.10
N VAL A 43 -2.37 -1.15 4.67
CA VAL A 43 -2.08 -1.43 3.28
C VAL A 43 -2.40 -2.87 2.90
N TYR A 44 -2.78 -3.10 1.66
CA TYR A 44 -2.74 -4.44 1.05
C TYR A 44 -1.40 -4.65 0.36
N ASN A 45 -0.80 -5.82 0.56
CA ASN A 45 0.29 -6.26 -0.31
C ASN A 45 -0.26 -6.87 -1.62
N ARG A 46 0.63 -7.16 -2.57
CA ARG A 46 0.28 -7.77 -3.87
C ARG A 46 -0.42 -9.14 -3.76
N LYS A 47 -0.36 -9.81 -2.59
CA LYS A 47 -1.09 -11.07 -2.31
C LYS A 47 -2.45 -10.82 -1.61
N MET A 48 -2.94 -9.59 -1.64
CA MET A 48 -4.19 -9.14 -1.01
C MET A 48 -4.27 -9.41 0.50
N ARG A 49 -3.11 -9.48 1.19
CA ARG A 49 -3.08 -9.54 2.66
C ARG A 49 -3.06 -8.13 3.23
N LEU A 50 -4.01 -7.84 4.11
CA LEU A 50 -4.05 -6.60 4.87
C LEU A 50 -2.96 -6.62 5.93
N THR A 51 -2.14 -5.59 5.97
CA THR A 51 -1.14 -5.37 7.02
C THR A 51 -1.13 -3.90 7.41
N ASN A 52 -0.43 -3.56 8.48
CA ASN A 52 -0.17 -2.19 8.89
C ASN A 52 1.33 -1.94 8.93
N ILE A 53 1.71 -0.71 8.57
CA ILE A 53 3.08 -0.22 8.61
C ILE A 53 3.09 0.97 9.56
N CYS A 54 4.02 0.96 10.52
CA CYS A 54 4.27 2.14 11.36
C CYS A 54 4.89 3.24 10.48
N LEU A 55 4.34 4.45 10.52
CA LEU A 55 4.84 5.56 9.71
C LEU A 55 6.28 5.94 10.07
N ASP A 56 6.71 5.64 11.28
CA ASP A 56 8.07 5.89 11.75
C ASP A 56 9.10 4.92 11.15
N ASP A 57 8.66 3.74 10.70
CA ASP A 57 9.52 2.75 10.04
C ASP A 57 9.67 3.02 8.53
N ILE A 58 8.94 3.99 7.98
CA ILE A 58 8.96 4.34 6.56
C ILE A 58 10.15 5.26 6.28
N ILE A 59 11.14 4.74 5.56
CA ILE A 59 12.27 5.50 5.05
C ILE A 59 11.84 6.35 3.83
N SER A 60 11.05 5.76 2.94
CA SER A 60 10.47 6.49 1.80
C SER A 60 9.18 5.85 1.30
N ILE A 61 8.31 6.69 0.74
CA ILE A 61 7.06 6.28 0.09
C ILE A 61 6.86 7.10 -1.18
N ARG A 62 6.50 6.43 -2.27
CA ARG A 62 6.29 7.07 -3.58
C ARG A 62 5.18 6.37 -4.36
N PRO A 63 4.40 7.09 -5.17
CA PRO A 63 3.46 6.45 -6.08
C PRO A 63 4.23 5.58 -7.06
N THR A 64 3.63 4.47 -7.47
CA THR A 64 4.25 3.56 -8.43
C THR A 64 3.22 3.07 -9.43
N ARG A 65 3.62 3.04 -10.70
CA ARG A 65 2.82 2.44 -11.76
C ARG A 65 2.98 0.93 -11.68
N ILE A 66 1.85 0.23 -11.76
CA ILE A 66 1.83 -1.22 -11.93
C ILE A 66 1.36 -1.54 -13.34
N TYR A 67 1.80 -2.68 -13.87
CA TYR A 67 1.31 -3.24 -15.12
C TYR A 67 0.50 -4.50 -14.77
N GLY A 68 -0.71 -4.63 -15.32
CA GLY A 68 -1.66 -5.68 -14.95
C GLY A 68 -2.35 -5.45 -13.60
N SER A 69 -2.95 -6.52 -13.08
CA SER A 69 -3.69 -6.48 -11.80
C SER A 69 -2.77 -6.14 -10.63
N PHE A 70 -3.36 -5.51 -9.59
CA PHE A 70 -2.66 -5.34 -8.32
C PHE A 70 -2.50 -6.67 -7.57
N ASP A 71 -3.53 -7.52 -7.66
CA ASP A 71 -3.56 -8.85 -7.08
C ASP A 71 -2.79 -9.82 -7.98
N ILE A 72 -1.74 -10.44 -7.42
CA ILE A 72 -0.90 -11.44 -8.10
C ILE A 72 -1.02 -12.82 -7.44
N ARG A 73 -2.05 -13.06 -6.62
CA ARG A 73 -2.35 -14.43 -6.23
C ARG A 73 -2.48 -15.23 -7.52
N ASP A 74 -1.63 -16.24 -7.70
CA ASP A 74 -1.64 -17.16 -8.84
C ASP A 74 -3.09 -17.43 -9.25
N GLU A 75 -3.37 -17.34 -10.55
CA GLU A 75 -4.68 -17.59 -11.18
C GLU A 75 -5.20 -19.01 -10.86
N LYS A 76 -5.60 -19.23 -9.61
CA LYS A 76 -6.16 -20.48 -9.12
C LYS A 76 -7.41 -20.19 -8.32
N PHE A 77 -8.33 -19.40 -8.88
CA PHE A 77 -9.74 -19.35 -8.51
C PHE A 77 -10.52 -18.80 -9.72
N VAL A 78 -11.52 -19.41 -10.35
CA VAL A 78 -12.17 -20.74 -10.33
C VAL A 78 -12.80 -20.90 -11.73
N HIS A 79 -12.98 -22.15 -12.18
CA HIS A 79 -13.65 -22.56 -13.42
C HIS A 79 -14.86 -21.72 -13.87
N THR A 80 -14.90 -21.56 -15.20
CA THR A 80 -16.07 -21.61 -16.09
C THR A 80 -17.39 -22.06 -15.46
N HIS A 81 -18.44 -21.29 -15.71
CA HIS A 81 -19.76 -21.79 -16.11
C HIS A 81 -20.45 -20.76 -17.01
#